data_AF-A0A1S1P146-F1
#
_entry.id   AF-A0A1S1P146-F1
#
_cell.length_a   1.000
_cell.length_b   1.000
_cell.length_c   1.000
_cell.angle_alpha   90.00
_cell.angle_beta   90.00
_cell.angle_gamma   90.00
#
_symmetry.space_group_name_H-M   'P 1'
#
loop_
_entity.id
_entity.type
_entity.pdbx_description
1 polymer ?
#
loop_
_entity_poly.entity_id
_entity_poly.type
_entity_poly.pdbx_seq_one_letter_code
_entity_poly.pdbx_strand_id
1 'polypeptide(L)'
;MANRRRGEVPLTLGQECYTLCLTLGALAELEDALGAGDLAGLAERFAGGRLAARDVIALLGAALRGGGHALDDEAVARLPLSG
;
A
#
# COMPACT_ATOMS: atom_id res chain seq x y z
N MET A 1 13.75 2.18 11.74
CA MET A 1 12.74 1.65 12.70
C MET A 1 11.43 2.37 12.44
N ALA A 2 10.32 1.65 12.30
CA ALA A 2 9.01 2.23 12.01
C ALA A 2 8.46 3.03 13.21
N ASN A 3 8.01 4.25 12.97
CA ASN A 3 7.40 5.15 13.95
C ASN A 3 5.87 4.97 14.00
N ARG A 4 5.39 4.26 15.03
CA ARG A 4 3.95 4.04 15.24
C ARG A 4 3.13 5.33 15.38
N ARG A 5 3.71 6.43 15.88
CA ARG A 5 2.99 7.72 16.01
C ARG A 5 2.72 8.37 14.66
N ARG A 6 3.50 8.02 13.63
CA ARG A 6 3.27 8.43 12.24
C ARG A 6 2.43 7.44 11.45
N GLY A 7 1.97 6.36 12.07
CA GLY A 7 1.30 5.26 11.36
C GLY A 7 2.24 4.45 10.47
N GLU A 8 3.55 4.46 10.73
CA GLU A 8 4.50 3.64 9.98
C GLU A 8 4.41 2.17 10.42
N VAL A 9 4.44 1.27 9.43
CA VAL A 9 4.39 -0.17 9.64
C VAL A 9 5.54 -0.83 8.87
N PRO A 10 6.35 -1.71 9.50
CA PRO A 10 7.36 -2.46 8.77
C PRO A 10 6.72 -3.57 7.94
N LEU A 11 7.23 -3.80 6.74
CA LEU A 11 6.86 -4.93 5.88
C LEU A 11 8.13 -5.55 5.29
N THR A 12 8.29 -6.86 5.44
CA THR A 12 9.38 -7.60 4.80
C THR A 12 8.90 -8.18 3.48
N LEU A 13 9.63 -7.91 2.40
CA LEU A 13 9.42 -8.50 1.08
C LEU A 13 10.76 -9.06 0.58
N GLY A 14 10.81 -10.37 0.36
CA GLY A 14 12.05 -11.10 0.14
C GLY A 14 12.98 -11.04 1.35
N GLN A 15 14.13 -10.41 1.14
CA GLN A 15 15.16 -10.21 2.17
C GLN A 15 15.22 -8.76 2.66
N GLU A 16 14.42 -7.87 2.07
CA GLU A 16 14.45 -6.44 2.35
C GLU A 16 13.30 -6.03 3.29
N CYS A 17 13.56 -5.07 4.16
CA CYS A 17 12.59 -4.55 5.11
C CYS A 17 12.19 -3.12 4.74
N TYR A 18 10.94 -2.97 4.33
CA TYR A 18 10.36 -1.71 3.94
C TYR A 18 9.59 -1.08 5.10
N THR A 19 9.47 0.23 5.05
CA THR A 19 8.57 0.98 5.93
C THR A 19 7.40 1.44 5.08
N LEU A 20 6.19 1.10 5.49
CA LEU A 20 4.94 1.53 4.88
C LEU A 20 4.38 2.71 5.67
N CYS A 21 3.78 3.68 4.98
CA CYS A 21 3.00 4.74 5.61
C CYS A 21 1.89 5.19 4.66
N LEU A 22 0.64 5.14 5.13
CA LEU A 22 -0.50 5.71 4.41
C LEU A 22 -0.59 7.20 4.72
N THR A 23 0.14 7.99 3.94
CA THR A 23 0.01 9.45 3.96
C THR A 23 -1.29 9.88 3.28
N LEU A 24 -1.70 11.14 3.47
CA LEU A 24 -2.87 11.68 2.75
C LEU A 24 -2.70 11.60 1.22
N GLY A 25 -1.48 11.79 0.71
CA GLY A 25 -1.18 11.60 -0.71
C GLY A 25 -1.30 10.14 -1.16
N ALA A 26 -0.79 9.20 -0.36
CA ALA A 26 -0.93 7.77 -0.64
C ALA A 26 -2.40 7.32 -0.64
N LEU A 27 -3.23 7.88 0.25
CA LEU A 27 -4.66 7.62 0.29
C LEU A 27 -5.37 8.16 -0.95
N ALA A 28 -5.07 9.39 -1.38
CA ALA A 28 -5.62 9.97 -2.60
C ALA A 28 -5.23 9.15 -3.85
N GLU A 29 -3.96 8.73 -3.96
CA GLU A 29 -3.50 7.84 -5.03
C GLU A 29 -4.30 6.52 -5.07
N LEU A 30 -4.66 5.97 -3.90
CA LEU A 30 -5.44 4.74 -3.81
C LEU A 30 -6.89 4.90 -4.19
N GLU A 31 -7.51 6.01 -3.81
CA GLU A 31 -8.89 6.34 -4.20
C GLU A 31 -9.01 6.40 -5.73
N ASP A 32 -8.04 7.06 -6.37
CA ASP A 32 -7.95 7.17 -7.83
C ASP A 32 -7.67 5.81 -8.49
N ALA A 33 -6.67 5.06 -7.98
CA ALA A 33 -6.27 3.78 -8.56
C ALA A 33 -7.35 2.70 -8.46
N LEU A 34 -8.16 2.72 -7.39
CA LEU A 34 -9.18 1.70 -7.11
C LEU A 34 -10.59 2.13 -7.53
N GLY A 35 -10.77 3.38 -7.97
CA GLY A 35 -12.06 3.92 -8.40
C GLY A 35 -13.13 3.87 -7.30
N ALA A 36 -12.71 4.03 -6.05
CA ALA A 36 -13.56 3.83 -4.89
C ALA A 36 -14.42 5.06 -4.51
N GLY A 37 -14.16 6.21 -5.15
CA GLY A 37 -14.88 7.46 -4.94
C GLY A 37 -14.49 8.19 -3.66
N ASP A 38 -14.41 7.45 -2.53
CA ASP A 38 -13.95 7.95 -1.25
C ASP A 38 -13.29 6.85 -0.38
N LEU A 39 -12.70 7.26 0.75
CA LEU A 39 -12.09 6.38 1.74
C LEU A 39 -13.06 5.35 2.34
N ALA A 40 -14.36 5.66 2.43
CA ALA A 40 -15.34 4.72 2.95
C ALA A 40 -15.57 3.58 1.95
N GLY A 41 -15.68 3.90 0.66
CA GLY A 41 -15.76 2.93 -0.43
C GLY A 41 -14.51 2.05 -0.51
N LEU A 42 -13.32 2.61 -0.25
CA LEU A 42 -12.09 1.83 -0.09
C LEU A 42 -12.24 0.85 1.07
N ALA A 43 -12.55 1.34 2.27
CA ALA A 43 -12.66 0.52 3.48
C ALA A 43 -13.66 -0.62 3.30
N GLU A 44 -14.83 -0.37 2.70
CA GLU A 44 -15.83 -1.39 2.39
C GLU A 44 -15.32 -2.45 1.41
N ARG A 45 -14.57 -2.03 0.39
CA ARG A 45 -13.97 -2.94 -0.59
C ARG A 45 -12.93 -3.84 0.08
N PHE A 46 -12.09 -3.30 0.96
CA PHE A 46 -11.11 -4.08 1.74
C PHE A 46 -11.80 -5.04 2.71
N ALA A 47 -12.79 -4.56 3.48
CA ALA A 47 -13.51 -5.36 4.47
C ALA A 47 -14.36 -6.48 3.83
N GLY A 48 -14.92 -6.24 2.66
CA GLY A 48 -15.73 -7.21 1.92
C GLY A 48 -14.94 -8.31 1.22
N GLY A 49 -13.60 -8.33 1.32
CA GLY A 49 -12.74 -9.35 0.70
C GLY A 49 -12.72 -9.29 -0.84
N ARG A 50 -13.16 -8.17 -1.44
CA ARG A 50 -13.23 -8.00 -2.92
C ARG A 50 -11.91 -7.52 -3.52
N LEU A 51 -10.79 -7.91 -2.93
CA LEU A 51 -9.45 -7.50 -3.34
C LEU A 51 -8.90 -8.47 -4.37
N ALA A 52 -8.65 -7.95 -5.57
CA ALA A 52 -7.83 -8.62 -6.56
C ALA A 52 -6.34 -8.36 -6.29
N ALA A 53 -5.46 -9.18 -6.86
CA ALA A 53 -4.01 -9.01 -6.73
C ALA A 53 -3.53 -7.60 -7.15
N ARG A 54 -4.14 -7.02 -8.19
CA ARG A 54 -3.86 -5.64 -8.63
C ARG A 54 -4.15 -4.59 -7.56
N ASP A 55 -5.18 -4.80 -6.73
CA ASP A 55 -5.54 -3.85 -5.68
C ASP A 55 -4.52 -3.89 -4.55
N VAL A 56 -3.99 -5.08 -4.27
CA VAL A 56 -2.91 -5.28 -3.30
C VAL A 56 -1.62 -4.61 -3.80
N ILE A 57 -1.31 -4.74 -5.09
CA ILE A 57 -0.16 -4.06 -5.70
C ILE A 57 -0.31 -2.53 -5.58
N ALA A 58 -1.47 -1.98 -5.94
CA ALA A 58 -1.73 -0.54 -5.81
C ALA A 58 -1.61 -0.08 -4.34
N LEU A 59 -2.23 -0.81 -3.40
CA LEU A 59 -2.12 -0.55 -1.95
C LEU A 59 -0.69 -0.50 -1.48
N LEU A 60 0.09 -1.53 -1.82
CA LEU A 60 1.49 -1.63 -1.41
C LEU A 60 2.32 -0.52 -2.06
N GLY A 61 2.11 -0.22 -3.35
CA GLY A 61 2.79 0.87 -4.05
C GLY A 61 2.58 2.21 -3.38
N ALA A 62 1.32 2.60 -3.12
CA ALA A 62 1.01 3.85 -2.44
C ALA A 62 1.59 3.90 -1.01
N ALA A 63 1.48 2.81 -0.25
CA ALA A 63 1.99 2.74 1.12
C ALA A 63 3.54 2.76 1.18
N LEU A 64 4.22 2.12 0.22
CA LEU A 64 5.68 2.15 0.07
C LEU A 64 6.16 3.56 -0.26
N ARG A 65 5.51 4.23 -1.22
CA ARG A 65 5.81 5.63 -1.57
C ARG A 65 5.60 6.57 -0.39
N GLY A 66 4.48 6.43 0.31
CA GLY A 66 4.24 7.20 1.54
C GLY A 66 5.24 6.92 2.67
N GLY A 67 5.80 5.71 2.70
CA GLY A 67 6.88 5.31 3.60
C GLY A 67 8.30 5.73 3.16
N GLY A 68 8.42 6.43 2.03
CA GLY A 68 9.69 6.96 1.51
C GLY A 68 10.40 6.07 0.49
N HIS A 69 9.74 5.03 -0.04
CA HIS A 69 10.29 4.12 -1.04
C HIS A 69 9.76 4.47 -2.43
N ALA A 70 10.63 4.93 -3.32
CA ALA A 70 10.26 5.33 -4.68
C ALA A 70 10.06 4.12 -5.61
N LEU A 71 9.03 3.32 -5.34
CA LEU A 71 8.65 2.15 -6.11
C LEU A 71 7.33 2.42 -6.86
N ASP A 72 7.35 2.19 -8.17
CA ASP A 72 6.14 2.16 -8.98
C ASP A 72 5.44 0.80 -8.88
N ASP A 73 4.22 0.72 -9.40
CA ASP A 73 3.39 -0.46 -9.26
C ASP A 73 3.98 -1.68 -9.99
N GLU A 74 4.73 -1.45 -11.08
CA GLU A 74 5.44 -2.53 -11.79
C GLU A 74 6.60 -3.09 -10.95
N ALA A 75 7.39 -2.22 -10.32
CA ALA A 75 8.45 -2.64 -9.41
C ALA A 75 7.87 -3.41 -8.21
N VAL A 76 6.76 -2.94 -7.64
CA VAL A 76 6.06 -3.65 -6.56
C VAL A 76 5.56 -5.02 -6.99
N ALA A 77 5.00 -5.15 -8.20
CA ALA A 77 4.53 -6.43 -8.73
C ALA A 77 5.64 -7.47 -8.89
N ARG A 78 6.91 -7.04 -8.98
CA ARG A 78 8.09 -7.91 -9.09
C ARG A 78 8.68 -8.27 -7.72
N LEU A 79 8.23 -7.66 -6.63
CA LEU A 79 8.75 -7.97 -5.30
C LEU A 79 8.31 -9.38 -4.86
N PRO A 80 9.24 -10.20 -4.35
CA PRO A 80 8.88 -11.50 -3.81
C PRO A 80 8.11 -11.32 -2.49
N LEU A 81 6.92 -11.93 -2.42
CA LEU A 81 6.26 -12.15 -1.13
C LEU A 81 7.07 -13.21 -0.38
N SER A 82 7.60 -12.85 0.79
CA SER A 82 8.21 -13.83 1.69
C SER A 82 7.11 -14.70 2.28
N GLY A 83 7.27 -16.03 2.17
CA GLY A 83 6.46 -17.02 2.90
C GLY A 83 7.15 -17.45 4.18
#